data_AF-A0A941NDG0-F1
#
_entry.id   AF-A0A941NDG0-F1
#
_cell.length_a   1.000
_cell.length_b   1.000
_cell.length_c   1.000
_cell.angle_alpha   90.00
_cell.angle_beta   90.00
_cell.angle_gamma   90.00
#
_symmetry.space_group_name_H-M   'P 1'
#
loop_
_entity.id
_entity.type
_entity.pdbx_description
1 polymer ?
#
loop_
_entity_poly.entity_id
_entity_poly.type
_entity_poly.pdbx_seq_one_letter_code
_entity_poly.pdbx_strand_id
1 'polypeptide(L)'
;MHPESGTFYRLIWLMPASFAAHIAEEWLGGFAGWISHVVGGAMSDRAFIENNAFFMAVMLALTLFAATARTRWTALVLIAWASANLFWDAVFHLFATAWWAQYSPGVVTATLFYLPISFVVGRAALKDGVLTRADFAGAVTVGAVLMAFVIWAGLYHFAV
;
A
#
# COMPACT_ATOMS: atom_id res chain seq x y z
N MET A 1 -23.42 -18.14 16.53
CA MET A 1 -23.26 -18.21 15.06
C MET A 1 -21.77 -18.10 14.78
N HIS A 2 -21.14 -19.17 14.29
CA HIS A 2 -19.76 -19.07 13.79
C HIS A 2 -19.80 -18.26 12.49
N PRO A 3 -19.01 -17.18 12.34
CA PRO A 3 -18.96 -16.47 11.08
C PRO A 3 -18.35 -17.41 10.03
N GLU A 4 -19.19 -17.89 9.11
CA GLU A 4 -18.70 -18.38 7.84
C GLU A 4 -18.05 -17.21 7.10
N SER A 5 -16.73 -17.11 7.18
CA SER A 5 -15.86 -17.24 6.01
C SER A 5 -14.51 -16.59 6.32
N GLY A 6 -13.42 -17.34 6.19
CA GLY A 6 -12.06 -16.79 6.19
C GLY A 6 -11.76 -15.99 4.92
N THR A 7 -12.74 -15.27 4.37
CA THR A 7 -12.64 -14.57 3.08
C THR A 7 -11.61 -13.46 3.19
N PHE A 8 -11.68 -12.63 4.24
CA PHE A 8 -10.63 -11.67 4.56
C PHE A 8 -9.24 -12.31 4.56
N TYR A 9 -9.03 -13.37 5.35
CA TYR A 9 -7.72 -14.02 5.48
C TYR A 9 -7.23 -14.73 4.21
N ARG A 10 -8.11 -15.04 3.25
CA ARG A 10 -7.73 -15.50 1.91
C ARG A 10 -7.34 -14.33 1.01
N LEU A 11 -8.11 -13.25 1.06
CA LEU A 11 -7.92 -12.09 0.19
C LEU A 11 -6.71 -11.23 0.57
N ILE A 12 -6.26 -11.22 1.83
CA ILE A 12 -5.07 -10.43 2.23
C ILE A 12 -3.81 -10.79 1.44
N TRP A 13 -3.71 -12.00 0.88
CA TRP A 13 -2.60 -12.40 0.02
C TRP A 13 -2.56 -11.67 -1.32
N LEU A 14 -3.67 -11.06 -1.75
CA LEU A 14 -3.69 -10.18 -2.91
C LEU A 14 -2.88 -8.91 -2.67
N MET A 15 -2.70 -8.46 -1.42
CA MET A 15 -1.96 -7.24 -1.08
C MET A 15 -0.48 -7.32 -1.46
N PRO A 16 0.32 -8.30 -0.97
CA PRO A 16 1.71 -8.43 -1.40
C PRO A 16 1.83 -8.78 -2.89
N ALA A 17 0.88 -9.53 -3.45
CA ALA A 17 0.89 -9.86 -4.88
C ALA A 17 0.72 -8.60 -5.75
N SER A 18 -0.21 -7.71 -5.41
CA SER A 18 -0.35 -6.44 -6.12
C SER A 18 0.82 -5.51 -5.87
N PHE A 19 1.37 -5.49 -4.64
CA PHE A 19 2.54 -4.68 -4.30
C PHE A 19 3.74 -5.07 -5.17
N ALA A 20 3.94 -6.36 -5.44
CA ALA A 20 4.99 -6.84 -6.34
C ALA A 20 4.77 -6.39 -7.79
N ALA A 21 3.54 -6.46 -8.29
CA ALA A 21 3.21 -6.00 -9.65
C ALA A 21 3.45 -4.50 -9.81
N HIS A 22 3.15 -3.72 -8.77
CA HIS A 22 3.35 -2.28 -8.77
C HIS A 22 4.83 -1.89 -8.75
N ILE A 23 5.64 -2.49 -7.88
CA ILE A 23 7.10 -2.29 -7.87
C ILE A 23 7.70 -2.57 -9.26
N ALA A 24 7.20 -3.61 -9.95
CA ALA A 24 7.64 -3.92 -11.30
C ALA A 24 7.25 -2.83 -12.32
N GLU A 25 6.03 -2.29 -12.25
CA GLU A 25 5.63 -1.16 -13.10
C GLU A 25 6.47 0.09 -12.82
N GLU A 26 6.63 0.46 -11.55
CA GLU A 26 7.43 1.62 -11.13
C GLU A 26 8.88 1.50 -11.61
N TRP A 27 9.48 0.32 -11.46
CA TRP A 27 10.84 0.05 -11.94
C TRP A 27 10.94 0.20 -13.46
N LEU A 28 10.06 -0.47 -14.21
CA LEU A 28 10.06 -0.42 -15.67
C LEU A 28 9.71 0.97 -16.22
N GLY A 29 8.90 1.73 -15.50
CA GLY A 29 8.52 3.10 -15.84
C GLY A 29 9.49 4.17 -15.35
N GLY A 30 10.54 3.81 -14.61
CA GLY A 30 11.57 4.74 -14.14
C GLY A 30 11.11 5.68 -13.02
N PHE A 31 10.35 5.16 -12.05
CA PHE A 31 9.77 5.94 -10.95
C PHE A 31 10.81 6.79 -10.20
N ALA A 32 11.98 6.25 -9.89
CA ALA A 32 13.06 6.98 -9.20
C ALA A 32 13.51 8.24 -9.97
N GLY A 33 13.71 8.10 -11.28
CA GLY A 33 14.01 9.23 -12.16
C GLY A 33 12.84 10.21 -12.27
N TRP A 34 11.61 9.71 -12.37
CA TRP A 34 10.41 10.55 -12.41
C TRP A 34 10.23 11.38 -11.13
N ILE A 35 10.47 10.80 -9.94
CA ILE A 35 10.49 11.54 -8.67
C ILE A 35 11.49 12.69 -8.71
N SER A 36 12.70 12.41 -9.20
CA SER A 36 13.80 13.37 -9.22
C SER A 36 13.60 14.50 -10.25
N HIS A 37 12.95 14.22 -11.39
CA HIS A 37 12.83 15.16 -12.50
C HIS A 37 11.47 15.86 -12.60
N VAL A 38 10.40 15.27 -12.06
CA VAL A 38 9.03 15.78 -12.20
C VAL A 38 8.48 16.25 -10.84
N VAL A 39 8.58 15.41 -9.81
CA VAL A 39 8.02 15.70 -8.48
C VAL A 39 8.92 16.64 -7.66
N GLY A 40 10.21 16.70 -7.99
CA GLY A 40 11.20 17.52 -7.29
C GLY A 40 11.69 16.90 -5.98
N GLY A 41 11.50 15.60 -5.81
CA GLY A 41 12.17 14.83 -4.76
C GLY A 41 13.59 14.43 -5.18
N ALA A 42 14.21 13.54 -4.41
CA ALA A 42 15.42 12.84 -4.81
C ALA A 42 15.17 11.35 -4.61
N MET A 43 15.53 10.51 -5.58
CA MET A 43 15.49 9.05 -5.42
C MET A 43 16.45 8.40 -6.39
N SER A 44 17.40 7.61 -5.88
CA SER A 44 18.21 6.70 -6.71
C SER A 44 17.50 5.36 -6.90
N ASP A 45 17.86 4.66 -7.98
CA ASP A 45 17.40 3.29 -8.23
C ASP A 45 17.74 2.34 -7.07
N ARG A 46 18.89 2.57 -6.41
CA ARG A 46 19.28 1.80 -5.22
C ARG A 46 18.33 2.06 -4.06
N ALA A 47 18.08 3.33 -3.73
CA ALA A 47 17.13 3.70 -2.66
C ALA A 47 15.72 3.16 -2.95
N PHE A 48 15.27 3.24 -4.21
CA PHE A 48 14.01 2.67 -4.65
C PHE A 48 13.91 1.17 -4.35
N ILE A 49 14.90 0.37 -4.78
CA ILE A 49 14.90 -1.08 -4.57
C ILE A 49 15.02 -1.43 -3.09
N GLU A 50 15.89 -0.76 -2.33
CA GLU A 50 16.08 -1.04 -0.90
C GLU A 50 14.81 -0.74 -0.08
N ASN A 51 14.16 0.40 -0.34
CA ASN A 51 12.91 0.78 0.31
C ASN A 51 11.78 -0.19 -0.04
N ASN A 52 11.60 -0.50 -1.33
CA ASN A 52 10.54 -1.40 -1.76
C ASN A 52 10.77 -2.84 -1.30
N ALA A 53 12.01 -3.32 -1.25
CA ALA A 53 12.34 -4.63 -0.68
C ALA A 53 12.00 -4.68 0.82
N PHE A 54 12.33 -3.63 1.58
CA PHE A 54 11.96 -3.52 2.98
C PHE A 54 10.43 -3.48 3.17
N PHE A 55 9.72 -2.65 2.41
CA PHE A 55 8.26 -2.56 2.51
C PHE A 55 7.57 -3.87 2.13
N MET A 56 8.08 -4.57 1.12
CA MET A 56 7.59 -5.90 0.72
C MET A 56 7.82 -6.92 1.84
N ALA A 57 9.00 -6.93 2.47
CA ALA A 57 9.28 -7.83 3.59
C ALA A 57 8.32 -7.60 4.77
N VAL A 58 8.06 -6.33 5.11
CA VAL A 58 7.08 -5.97 6.15
C VAL A 58 5.66 -6.39 5.73
N MET A 59 5.25 -6.13 4.49
CA MET A 59 3.93 -6.53 3.97
C MET A 59 3.73 -8.05 4.08
N LEU A 60 4.72 -8.84 3.66
CA LEU A 60 4.67 -10.30 3.73
C LEU A 60 4.63 -10.79 5.18
N ALA A 61 5.46 -10.22 6.07
CA ALA A 61 5.48 -10.57 7.47
C ALA A 61 4.14 -10.29 8.17
N LEU A 62 3.56 -9.11 7.94
CA LEU A 62 2.25 -8.74 8.50
C LEU A 62 1.12 -9.57 7.89
N THR A 63 1.18 -9.88 6.60
CA THR A 63 0.20 -10.76 5.92
C THR A 63 0.23 -12.16 6.53
N LEU A 64 1.42 -12.74 6.66
CA LEU A 64 1.61 -14.06 7.29
C LEU A 64 1.15 -14.04 8.75
N PHE A 65 1.48 -13.00 9.51
CA PHE A 65 1.07 -12.88 10.91
C PHE A 65 -0.44 -12.75 11.06
N ALA A 66 -1.11 -11.95 10.22
CA ALA A 66 -2.56 -11.88 10.20
C ALA A 66 -3.20 -13.20 9.79
N ALA A 67 -2.67 -13.88 8.76
CA ALA A 67 -3.18 -15.15 8.27
C ALA A 67 -3.09 -16.29 9.30
N THR A 68 -2.06 -16.26 10.16
CA THR A 68 -1.77 -17.28 11.18
C THR A 68 -2.46 -16.99 12.51
N ALA A 69 -2.25 -15.80 13.08
CA ALA A 69 -2.78 -15.46 14.40
C ALA A 69 -4.28 -15.14 14.38
N ARG A 70 -4.78 -14.61 13.25
CA ARG A 70 -6.20 -14.31 13.02
C ARG A 70 -6.87 -13.52 14.15
N THR A 71 -6.16 -12.56 14.72
CA THR A 71 -6.70 -11.67 15.75
C THR A 71 -7.12 -10.34 15.13
N ARG A 72 -8.06 -9.64 15.76
CA ARG A 72 -8.44 -8.27 15.38
C ARG A 72 -7.24 -7.34 15.32
N TRP A 73 -6.31 -7.47 16.25
CA TRP A 73 -5.13 -6.62 16.32
C TRP A 73 -4.18 -6.87 15.14
N THR A 74 -3.92 -8.13 14.76
CA THR A 74 -3.06 -8.42 13.59
C THR A 74 -3.69 -7.96 12.29
N ALA A 75 -5.02 -8.07 12.16
CA ALA A 75 -5.76 -7.50 11.03
C ALA A 75 -5.68 -5.96 11.00
N LEU A 76 -5.78 -5.29 12.15
CA LEU A 76 -5.69 -3.84 12.26
C LEU A 76 -4.32 -3.32 11.83
N VAL A 77 -3.24 -3.94 12.32
CA VAL A 77 -1.86 -3.57 11.96
C VAL A 77 -1.61 -3.80 10.46
N LEU A 78 -2.06 -4.94 9.92
CA LEU A 78 -1.95 -5.22 8.48
C LEU A 78 -2.71 -4.18 7.66
N ILE A 79 -3.97 -3.86 8.00
CA ILE A 79 -4.76 -2.87 7.26
C ILE A 79 -4.16 -1.47 7.37
N ALA A 80 -3.60 -1.09 8.51
CA ALA A 80 -2.92 0.19 8.65
C ALA A 80 -1.72 0.29 7.68
N TRP A 81 -0.86 -0.74 7.67
CA TRP A 81 0.28 -0.82 6.75
C TRP A 81 -0.14 -0.89 5.28
N ALA A 82 -1.10 -1.75 4.95
CA ALA A 82 -1.59 -1.94 3.58
C ALA A 82 -2.32 -0.72 3.05
N SER A 83 -3.06 0.01 3.89
CA SER A 83 -3.73 1.24 3.46
C SER A 83 -2.73 2.33 3.06
N ALA A 84 -1.56 2.41 3.72
CA ALA A 84 -0.48 3.30 3.29
C ALA A 84 0.05 2.90 1.90
N ASN A 85 0.53 1.65 1.78
CA ASN A 85 1.28 1.16 0.61
C ASN A 85 0.40 0.82 -0.61
N LEU A 86 -0.93 0.70 -0.44
CA LEU A 86 -1.84 0.42 -1.55
C LEU A 86 -2.84 1.56 -1.76
N PHE A 87 -3.68 1.85 -0.76
CA PHE A 87 -4.80 2.78 -0.95
C PHE A 87 -4.32 4.23 -1.09
N TRP A 88 -3.55 4.73 -0.12
CA TRP A 88 -3.02 6.10 -0.15
C TRP A 88 -1.93 6.27 -1.20
N ASP A 89 -1.19 5.20 -1.47
CA ASP A 89 -0.25 5.14 -2.58
C ASP A 89 -0.96 5.31 -3.94
N ALA A 90 -2.07 4.60 -4.14
CA ALA A 90 -2.87 4.81 -5.35
C ALA A 90 -3.46 6.21 -5.45
N VAL A 91 -3.87 6.80 -4.32
CA VAL A 91 -4.28 8.21 -4.27
C VAL A 91 -3.13 9.13 -4.66
N PHE A 92 -1.91 8.85 -4.20
CA PHE A 92 -0.71 9.60 -4.58
C PHE A 92 -0.47 9.55 -6.10
N HIS A 93 -0.45 8.38 -6.73
CA HIS A 93 -0.22 8.27 -8.18
C HIS A 93 -1.32 8.94 -9.01
N LEU A 94 -2.58 8.79 -8.60
CA LEU A 94 -3.71 9.45 -9.27
C LEU A 94 -3.62 10.97 -9.15
N PHE A 95 -3.38 11.47 -7.94
CA PHE A 95 -3.20 12.89 -7.69
C PHE A 95 -2.01 13.42 -8.49
N ALA A 96 -0.88 12.72 -8.46
CA ALA A 96 0.31 13.15 -9.15
C ALA A 96 0.12 13.17 -10.67
N THR A 97 -0.52 12.15 -11.23
CA THR A 97 -0.85 12.13 -12.65
C THR A 97 -1.69 13.33 -13.05
N ALA A 98 -2.69 13.69 -12.24
CA ALA A 98 -3.53 14.86 -12.48
C ALA A 98 -2.77 16.18 -12.28
N TRP A 99 -1.95 16.29 -11.23
CA TRP A 99 -1.26 17.52 -10.85
C TRP A 99 -0.13 17.90 -11.81
N TRP A 100 0.70 16.93 -12.19
CA TRP A 100 1.79 17.14 -13.14
C TRP A 100 1.37 16.95 -14.61
N ALA A 101 0.11 16.57 -14.86
CA ALA A 101 -0.44 16.28 -16.18
C ALA A 101 0.45 15.32 -17.01
N GLN A 102 1.07 14.36 -16.32
CA GLN A 102 2.03 13.42 -16.87
C GLN A 102 1.80 12.04 -16.27
N TYR A 103 2.14 11.01 -17.03
CA TYR A 103 2.13 9.63 -16.53
C TYR A 103 3.04 9.52 -15.29
N SER A 104 2.47 9.06 -14.17
CA SER A 104 3.22 8.65 -12.99
C SER A 104 3.47 7.13 -13.06
N PRO A 105 4.73 6.66 -13.15
CA PRO A 105 5.02 5.22 -13.09
C PRO A 105 4.39 4.61 -11.85
N GLY A 106 3.58 3.56 -12.01
CA GLY A 106 2.81 2.95 -10.91
C GLY A 106 1.30 3.24 -10.99
N VAL A 107 0.86 4.26 -11.74
CA VAL A 107 -0.56 4.64 -11.81
C VAL A 107 -1.45 3.54 -12.41
N VAL A 108 -0.93 2.70 -13.31
CA VAL A 108 -1.73 1.65 -13.97
C VAL A 108 -2.08 0.56 -12.96
N THR A 109 -1.10 -0.01 -12.27
CA THR A 109 -1.28 -1.04 -11.24
C THR A 109 -1.94 -0.46 -9.99
N ALA A 110 -1.68 0.79 -9.63
CA ALA A 110 -2.42 1.47 -8.57
C ALA A 110 -3.93 1.51 -8.87
N THR A 111 -4.29 1.88 -10.10
CA THR A 111 -5.70 1.97 -10.51
C THR A 111 -6.35 0.61 -10.71
N LEU A 112 -5.66 -0.33 -11.37
CA LEU A 112 -6.20 -1.63 -11.76
C LEU A 112 -6.11 -2.68 -10.65
N PHE A 113 -5.15 -2.57 -9.74
CA PHE A 113 -4.92 -3.54 -8.66
C PHE A 113 -5.12 -2.93 -7.28
N TYR A 114 -4.38 -1.88 -6.90
CA TYR A 114 -4.43 -1.38 -5.52
C TYR A 114 -5.82 -0.92 -5.11
N LEU A 115 -6.50 -0.11 -5.91
CA LEU A 115 -7.84 0.37 -5.57
C LEU A 115 -8.85 -0.79 -5.46
N PRO A 116 -9.03 -1.66 -6.48
CA PRO A 116 -9.97 -2.78 -6.37
C PRO A 116 -9.64 -3.71 -5.20
N ILE A 117 -8.38 -4.05 -4.97
CA ILE A 117 -7.96 -4.94 -3.88
C ILE A 117 -8.19 -4.29 -2.52
N SER A 118 -7.89 -3.00 -2.36
CA SER A 118 -8.16 -2.25 -1.12
C SER A 118 -9.65 -2.25 -0.80
N PHE A 119 -10.51 -2.02 -1.80
CA PHE A 119 -11.96 -2.05 -1.60
C PHE A 119 -12.47 -3.46 -1.27
N VAL A 120 -12.03 -4.48 -1.99
CA VAL A 120 -12.47 -5.87 -1.78
C VAL A 120 -12.01 -6.40 -0.42
N VAL A 121 -10.75 -6.18 -0.04
CA VAL A 121 -10.23 -6.62 1.26
C VAL A 121 -10.83 -5.80 2.40
N GLY A 122 -10.95 -4.47 2.26
CA GLY A 122 -11.59 -3.63 3.27
C GLY A 122 -13.06 -3.99 3.49
N ARG A 123 -13.80 -4.26 2.40
CA ARG A 123 -15.18 -4.76 2.48
C ARG A 123 -15.24 -6.11 3.19
N ALA A 124 -14.32 -7.03 2.90
CA ALA A 124 -14.25 -8.33 3.56
C ALA A 124 -13.94 -8.17 5.07
N ALA A 125 -12.99 -7.31 5.44
CA ALA A 125 -12.64 -7.06 6.84
C ALA A 125 -13.85 -6.60 7.68
N LEU A 126 -14.71 -5.75 7.08
CA LEU A 126 -15.92 -5.26 7.72
C LEU A 126 -17.07 -6.28 7.69
N LYS A 127 -17.28 -6.97 6.56
CA LYS A 127 -18.35 -7.95 6.40
C LYS A 127 -18.14 -9.20 7.25
N ASP A 128 -16.91 -9.68 7.33
CA ASP A 128 -16.54 -10.86 8.12
C ASP A 128 -16.47 -10.54 9.62
N GLY A 129 -16.65 -9.27 10.01
CA GLY A 129 -16.60 -8.82 11.40
C GLY A 129 -15.19 -8.84 12.02
N VAL A 130 -14.14 -8.95 11.19
CA VAL A 130 -12.74 -8.93 11.64
C VAL A 130 -12.38 -7.57 12.24
N LEU A 131 -12.84 -6.49 11.59
CA LEU A 131 -12.69 -5.12 12.05
C LEU A 131 -14.05 -4.45 12.18
N THR A 132 -14.19 -3.59 13.19
CA THR A 132 -15.30 -2.63 13.25
C THR A 132 -15.03 -1.47 12.29
N ARG A 133 -16.08 -0.70 11.98
CA ARG A 133 -15.94 0.52 11.17
C ARG A 133 -14.95 1.51 11.79
N ALA A 134 -14.92 1.61 13.12
CA ALA A 134 -13.99 2.48 13.83
C ALA A 134 -12.54 2.01 13.70
N ASP A 135 -12.26 0.71 13.83
CA ASP A 135 -10.91 0.19 13.60
C ASP A 135 -10.45 0.44 12.17
N PHE A 136 -11.34 0.17 11.20
CA PHE A 136 -11.00 0.32 9.79
C PHE A 136 -10.71 1.77 9.45
N ALA A 137 -11.55 2.71 9.91
CA ALA A 137 -11.30 4.14 9.74
C ALA A 137 -10.00 4.59 10.42
N GLY A 138 -9.74 4.09 11.64
CA GLY A 138 -8.50 4.36 12.36
C GLY A 138 -7.28 3.83 11.62
N ALA A 139 -7.33 2.60 11.11
CA ALA A 139 -6.25 1.99 10.35
C ALA A 139 -5.98 2.73 9.03
N VAL A 140 -7.02 3.11 8.29
CA VAL A 140 -6.87 3.94 7.07
C VAL A 140 -6.29 5.31 7.40
N THR A 141 -6.67 5.91 8.53
CA THR A 141 -6.10 7.20 8.98
C THR A 141 -4.62 7.06 9.34
N VAL A 142 -4.24 6.02 10.06
CA VAL A 142 -2.83 5.69 10.34
C VAL A 142 -2.07 5.49 9.03
N GLY A 143 -2.66 4.78 8.07
CA GLY A 143 -2.06 4.62 6.74
C GLY A 143 -1.83 5.94 6.01
N ALA A 144 -2.74 6.92 6.15
CA ALA A 144 -2.58 8.24 5.57
C ALA A 144 -1.36 8.96 6.15
N VAL A 145 -1.21 8.88 7.49
CA VAL A 145 -0.06 9.46 8.20
C VAL A 145 1.24 8.77 7.80
N LEU A 146 1.24 7.44 7.66
CA LEU A 146 2.40 6.68 7.20
C LEU A 146 2.78 7.05 5.77
N MET A 147 1.81 7.18 4.85
CA MET A 147 2.08 7.63 3.48
C MET A 147 2.63 9.05 3.45
N ALA A 148 2.03 9.98 4.21
CA ALA A 148 2.54 11.33 4.33
C ALA A 148 3.99 11.35 4.86
N PHE A 149 4.30 10.48 5.83
CA PHE A 149 5.67 10.30 6.33
C PHE A 149 6.61 9.72 5.26
N VAL A 150 6.20 8.72 4.48
CA VAL A 150 7.00 8.17 3.38
C VAL A 150 7.28 9.23 2.32
N ILE A 151 6.29 10.04 1.95
CA ILE A 151 6.49 11.17 1.01
C ILE A 151 7.50 12.17 1.61
N TRP A 152 7.26 12.63 2.84
CA TRP A 152 8.10 13.64 3.48
C TRP A 152 9.54 13.14 3.72
N ALA A 153 9.69 12.00 4.37
CA ALA A 153 10.99 11.43 4.73
C ALA A 153 11.69 10.81 3.52
N GLY A 154 10.96 9.95 2.81
CA GLY A 154 11.49 9.09 1.76
C GLY A 154 11.67 9.77 0.40
N LEU A 155 10.96 10.86 0.08
CA LEU A 155 11.17 11.57 -1.20
C LEU A 155 11.99 12.86 -1.03
N TYR A 156 11.90 13.53 0.13
CA TYR A 156 12.45 14.87 0.30
C TYR A 156 13.59 15.01 1.31
N HIS A 157 13.82 14.04 2.21
CA HIS A 157 14.81 14.21 3.28
C HIS A 157 15.91 13.13 3.32
N PHE A 158 15.59 11.87 3.03
CA PHE A 158 16.53 10.76 3.22
C PHE A 158 16.83 9.96 1.96
N ALA A 159 16.16 10.22 0.84
CA ALA A 159 16.49 9.52 -0.38
C ALA A 159 17.71 10.15 -1.06
N VAL A 160 18.74 9.31 -1.20
CA VAL A 160 19.98 9.55 -1.93
C VAL A 160 20.30 8.27 -2.68
#